data_AF-A0A229RQT5-F1
#
_entry.id   AF-A0A229RQT5-F1
#
_cell.length_a   1.000
_cell.length_b   1.000
_cell.length_c   1.000
_cell.angle_alpha   90.00
_cell.angle_beta   90.00
_cell.angle_gamma   90.00
#
_symmetry.space_group_name_H-M   'P 1'
#
loop_
_entity.id
_entity.type
_entity.pdbx_description
1 polymer ?
#
loop_
_entity_poly.entity_id
_entity_poly.type
_entity_poly.pdbx_seq_one_letter_code
_entity_poly.pdbx_strand_id
1 'polypeptide(L)'
;MAAATAPIKVDAATDELVSHAAHFLSRSKKDIVDAAVREYIDAHRDEINAGIKAALGQLNGSDSAAVSLMTGFSGDELDDLGGMPK
;
A
#
# COMPACT_ATOMS: atom_id res chain seq x y z
N MET A 1 -24.98 0.64 -12.22
CA MET A 1 -24.78 1.94 -11.55
C MET A 1 -23.28 2.20 -11.50
N ALA A 2 -22.74 3.12 -12.31
CA ALA A 2 -21.33 3.48 -12.20
C ALA A 2 -21.11 4.15 -10.83
N ALA A 3 -20.15 3.66 -10.04
CA ALA A 3 -19.86 4.22 -8.73
C ALA A 3 -19.53 5.70 -8.88
N ALA A 4 -20.15 6.56 -8.06
CA ALA A 4 -19.85 7.99 -8.05
C ALA A 4 -18.41 8.17 -7.57
N THR A 5 -17.54 8.66 -8.45
CA THR A 5 -16.15 8.97 -8.12
C THR A 5 -16.10 10.30 -7.38
N ALA A 6 -15.51 10.31 -6.17
CA ALA A 6 -15.25 11.54 -5.45
C ALA A 6 -14.13 12.35 -6.13
N PRO A 7 -14.19 13.69 -6.12
CA PRO A 7 -13.13 14.53 -6.68
C PRO A 7 -11.84 14.40 -5.87
N ILE A 8 -10.70 14.28 -6.56
CA ILE A 8 -9.36 14.29 -5.95
C ILE A 8 -8.82 15.72 -6.03
N LYS A 9 -8.44 16.27 -4.88
CA LYS A 9 -7.85 17.62 -4.80
C LYS A 9 -6.35 17.52 -5.10
N VAL A 10 -5.88 18.35 -6.02
CA VAL A 10 -4.48 18.51 -6.37
C VAL A 10 -4.08 19.98 -6.22
N ASP A 11 -2.78 20.25 -6.14
CA ASP A 11 -2.28 21.63 -6.19
C ASP A 11 -2.41 22.22 -7.62
N ALA A 12 -2.25 23.54 -7.72
CA ALA A 12 -2.43 24.26 -8.98
C ALA A 12 -1.40 23.87 -10.05
N ALA A 13 -0.15 23.61 -9.66
CA ALA A 13 0.91 23.25 -10.62
C ALA A 13 0.65 21.85 -11.21
N THR A 14 0.16 20.93 -10.38
CA THR A 14 -0.27 19.60 -10.84
C THR A 14 -1.47 19.69 -11.78
N ASP A 15 -2.48 20.54 -11.50
CA ASP A 15 -3.61 20.72 -12.43
C ASP A 15 -3.17 21.30 -13.78
N GLU A 16 -2.23 22.25 -13.79
CA GLU A 16 -1.67 22.78 -15.04
C GLU A 16 -0.92 21.71 -15.84
N LEU A 17 -0.08 20.89 -15.18
CA LEU A 17 0.60 19.77 -15.82
C LEU A 17 -0.39 18.78 -16.45
N VAL A 18 -1.43 18.39 -15.71
CA VAL A 18 -2.48 17.50 -16.21
C VAL A 18 -3.25 18.14 -17.37
N SER A 19 -3.48 19.46 -17.32
CA SER A 19 -4.13 20.21 -18.39
C SER A 19 -3.32 20.19 -19.68
N HIS A 20 -2.01 20.46 -19.60
CA HIS A 20 -1.12 20.41 -20.75
C HIS A 20 -1.04 19.00 -21.34
N ALA A 21 -0.86 17.98 -20.50
CA ALA A 21 -0.81 16.59 -20.95
C ALA A 21 -2.12 16.16 -21.65
N ALA A 22 -3.27 16.50 -21.06
CA ALA A 22 -4.58 16.22 -21.64
C ALA A 22 -4.73 16.89 -23.02
N HIS A 23 -4.31 18.16 -23.14
CA HIS A 23 -4.35 18.90 -24.40
C HIS A 23 -3.48 18.26 -25.48
N PHE A 24 -2.19 18.03 -25.20
CA PHE A 24 -1.25 17.50 -26.19
C PHE A 24 -1.54 16.06 -26.59
N LEU A 25 -2.06 15.25 -25.67
CA LEU A 25 -2.37 13.84 -25.93
C LEU A 25 -3.79 13.63 -26.46
N SER A 26 -4.60 14.69 -26.59
CA SER A 26 -6.02 14.60 -26.97
C SER A 26 -6.81 13.61 -26.09
N ARG A 27 -6.52 13.61 -24.78
CA ARG A 27 -7.17 12.74 -23.78
C ARG A 27 -7.83 13.58 -22.71
N SER A 28 -8.79 13.01 -21.99
CA SER A 28 -9.38 13.71 -20.85
C SER A 28 -8.40 13.79 -19.68
N LYS A 29 -8.48 14.85 -18.86
CA LYS A 29 -7.71 14.96 -17.61
C LYS A 29 -7.88 13.71 -16.73
N LYS A 30 -9.11 13.17 -16.66
CA LYS A 30 -9.42 11.92 -15.95
C LYS A 30 -8.56 10.77 -16.46
N ASP A 31 -8.47 10.57 -17.77
CA ASP A 31 -7.72 9.44 -18.33
C ASP A 31 -6.21 9.55 -18.13
N ILE A 32 -5.69 10.78 -18.08
CA ILE A 32 -4.28 11.04 -17.71
C ILE A 32 -4.03 10.66 -16.26
N VAL A 33 -4.87 11.15 -15.33
CA VAL A 33 -4.74 10.86 -13.90
C VAL A 33 -4.91 9.36 -13.65
N ASP A 34 -5.91 8.73 -14.29
CA ASP A 34 -6.17 7.29 -14.20
C ASP A 34 -4.97 6.44 -14.64
N ALA A 35 -4.25 6.86 -15.68
CA ALA A 35 -3.05 6.17 -16.14
C ALA A 35 -1.86 6.41 -15.20
N ALA A 36 -1.62 7.68 -14.84
CA ALA A 36 -0.53 8.08 -13.97
C ALA A 36 -0.59 7.42 -12.59
N VAL A 37 -1.78 7.34 -11.99
CA VAL A 37 -1.96 6.71 -10.67
C VAL A 37 -1.68 5.21 -10.74
N ARG A 38 -2.14 4.52 -11.79
CA ARG A 38 -1.86 3.08 -11.96
C ARG A 38 -0.37 2.83 -12.14
N GLU A 39 0.28 3.61 -12.99
CA GLU A 39 1.72 3.52 -13.24
C GLU A 39 2.53 3.80 -11.97
N TYR A 40 2.14 4.83 -11.20
CA TYR A 40 2.79 5.16 -9.94
C TYR A 40 2.68 4.03 -8.92
N ILE A 41 1.49 3.45 -8.75
CA ILE A 41 1.27 2.32 -7.83
C ILE A 41 2.06 1.08 -8.28
N ASP A 42 2.06 0.77 -9.58
CA ASP A 42 2.79 -0.39 -10.10
C ASP A 42 4.31 -0.23 -9.94
N ALA A 43 4.85 0.97 -10.18
CA ALA A 43 6.27 1.27 -10.00
C ALA A 43 6.72 1.20 -8.52
N HIS A 44 5.83 1.50 -7.57
CA HIS A 44 6.13 1.49 -6.13
C HIS A 44 5.56 0.27 -5.41
N ARG A 45 5.15 -0.77 -6.15
CA ARG A 45 4.47 -1.95 -5.58
C ARG A 45 5.30 -2.62 -4.50
N ASP A 46 6.61 -2.70 -4.68
CA ASP A 46 7.51 -3.35 -3.71
C ASP A 46 7.64 -2.54 -2.41
N GLU A 47 7.71 -1.22 -2.50
CA GLU A 47 7.72 -0.32 -1.33
C GLU A 47 6.40 -0.37 -0.57
N ILE A 48 5.28 -0.35 -1.29
CA ILE A 48 3.94 -0.50 -0.71
C ILE A 48 3.82 -1.84 0.01
N ASN A 49 4.26 -2.93 -0.63
CA ASN A 49 4.26 -4.26 -0.02
C ASN A 49 5.17 -4.34 1.21
N ALA A 50 6.33 -3.69 1.18
CA ALA A 50 7.22 -3.60 2.34
C ALA A 50 6.56 -2.84 3.50
N GLY A 51 5.93 -1.70 3.22
CA GLY A 51 5.16 -0.92 4.20
C GLY A 51 3.99 -1.70 4.78
N ILE A 52 3.23 -2.44 3.95
CA ILE A 52 2.14 -3.31 4.41
C ILE A 52 2.68 -4.42 5.30
N LYS A 53 3.78 -5.08 4.93
CA LYS A 53 4.40 -6.11 5.78
C LYS A 53 4.91 -5.56 7.10
N ALA A 54 5.50 -4.37 7.10
CA ALA A 54 5.96 -3.70 8.31
C ALA A 54 4.77 -3.32 9.22
N ALA A 55 3.71 -2.76 8.65
CA ALA A 55 2.48 -2.43 9.36
C ALA A 55 1.76 -3.67 9.92
N LEU A 56 1.70 -4.76 9.13
CA LEU A 56 1.19 -6.05 9.58
C LEU A 56 2.09 -6.67 10.65
N GLY A 57 3.41 -6.57 10.55
CA GLY A 57 4.34 -7.03 11.58
C GLY A 57 4.18 -6.27 12.90
N GLN A 58 3.91 -4.97 12.84
CA GLN A 58 3.57 -4.15 14.00
C GLN A 58 2.20 -4.50 14.59
N LEU A 59 1.20 -4.74 13.73
CA LEU A 59 -0.15 -5.10 14.16
C LEU A 59 -0.23 -6.53 14.72
N ASN A 60 0.57 -7.45 14.18
CA ASN A 60 0.62 -8.84 14.61
C ASN A 60 1.45 -9.03 15.89
N GLY A 61 1.93 -7.95 16.52
CA GLY A 61 2.31 -7.92 17.92
C GLY A 61 3.29 -9.00 18.36
N SER A 62 4.58 -8.73 18.16
CA SER A 62 5.75 -9.48 18.66
C SER A 62 6.14 -10.75 17.90
N ASP A 63 7.45 -11.04 17.91
CA ASP A 63 8.05 -12.19 17.23
C ASP A 63 7.43 -13.53 17.65
N SER A 64 6.85 -13.62 18.86
CA SER A 64 6.16 -14.82 19.32
C SER A 64 4.94 -15.15 18.47
N ALA A 65 4.15 -14.16 18.02
CA ALA A 65 3.00 -14.39 17.15
C ALA A 65 3.42 -14.87 15.75
N ALA A 66 4.57 -14.42 15.24
CA ALA A 66 5.14 -14.89 13.98
C ALA A 66 5.67 -16.34 14.10
N VAL A 67 6.35 -16.67 15.21
CA VAL A 67 6.84 -18.03 15.48
C VAL A 67 5.68 -18.99 15.76
N SER A 68 4.64 -18.55 16.46
CA SER A 68 3.42 -19.31 16.68
C SER A 68 2.74 -19.70 15.36
N LEU A 69 2.67 -18.76 14.41
CA LEU A 69 2.09 -19.03 13.10
C LEU A 69 2.94 -20.02 12.27
N MET A 70 4.27 -19.94 12.36
CA MET A 70 5.17 -20.80 11.59
C MET A 70 5.33 -22.20 12.17
N THR A 71 5.19 -22.35 13.49
CA THR A 71 5.37 -23.62 14.21
C THR A 71 4.06 -24.30 14.56
N GLY A 72 2.94 -23.56 14.54
CA GLY A 72 1.63 -24.03 14.98
C GLY A 72 1.45 -24.05 16.49
N PHE A 73 2.46 -23.59 17.25
CA PHE A 73 2.43 -23.55 18.71
C PHE A 73 1.83 -22.25 19.23
N SER A 74 1.02 -22.35 20.28
CA SER A 74 0.52 -21.19 21.03
C SER A 74 1.66 -20.49 21.78
N GLY A 75 1.44 -19.23 22.20
CA GLY A 75 2.47 -18.46 22.92
C GLY A 75 2.97 -19.16 24.19
N ASP A 76 2.08 -19.85 24.89
CA ASP A 76 2.40 -20.60 26.11
C ASP A 76 3.31 -21.82 25.81
N GLU A 77 3.08 -22.52 24.69
CA GLU A 77 3.91 -23.64 24.25
C GLU A 77 5.30 -23.20 23.81
N LEU A 78 5.45 -21.97 23.30
CA LEU A 78 6.75 -21.40 22.95
C LEU A 78 7.55 -21.01 24.20
N ASP A 79 6.89 -20.51 25.24
CA ASP A 79 7.55 -20.20 26.52
C ASP A 79 8.04 -21.47 27.22
N ASP A 80 7.29 -22.57 27.15
CA ASP A 80 7.70 -23.89 27.65
C ASP A 80 8.91 -24.49 26.90
N LEU A 81 9.10 -24.10 25.63
CA LEU A 81 10.22 -24.53 24.78
C LEU A 81 11.46 -23.61 24.89
N GLY A 82 11.47 -22.67 25.83
CA GLY A 82 12.59 -21.78 26.11
C GLY A 82 12.37 -20.31 25.72
N GLY A 83 11.17 -19.98 25.22
CA GLY A 83 10.77 -18.61 24.87
C GLY A 83 11.54 -18.02 23.68
N MET A 84 11.30 -16.74 23.40
CA MET A 84 11.98 -16.02 22.32
C MET A 84 13.34 -15.47 22.79
N PRO A 85 14.38 -15.48 21.93
CA PRO A 85 15.67 -14.87 22.25
C PRO A 85 15.51 -13.35 22.49
N LYS A 86 16.19 -12.83 23.53
CA LYS A 86 16.23 -11.39 23.85
C LYS A 86 17.12 -10.60 22.91
#